data_AF-A0AA37GE40-F1
#
_entry.id   AF-A0AA37GE40-F1
#
_cell.length_a   1.000
_cell.length_b   1.000
_cell.length_c   1.000
_cell.angle_alpha   90.00
_cell.angle_beta   90.00
_cell.angle_gamma   90.00
#
_symmetry.space_group_name_H-M   'P 1'
#
loop_
_entity.id
_entity.type
_entity.pdbx_description
1 polymer ?
#
loop_
_entity_poly.entity_id
_entity_poly.type
_entity_poly.pdbx_seq_one_letter_code
_entity_poly.pdbx_strand_id
1 'polypeptide(L)'
;MSLEEFIFDEQLAVPAFYADLEVLDDPAVPYENKKWMFDAILNDILPYRYHDGPRLFPDISFYMTLLYNRLNNSEIWGFVCRFHDWISMMAVLHPDDADQAIEALQLRAVSHGWPGAQVVASETSPTEKVWRSPEQAMTPEPFANSTRDTVPKGKRAKSNHSYQTEHQHPLLKAELVAAPSFRYKGIVQNMDHFMELDDAYERHVKRAAGASPNDDASWPASAEQQRAYVERLVGHITDLGNFYELRKARERLAKLEASRQGQDQLEVAERSSKKQKRGAEEQDADVDVPVRPKGISKTDWALMDAESTPVELLDAVIHYRISDVEIELLCWRLLRAAMEMQLGYTLRPLWSGAKTVSTWEHFDTFAERWQAICENVLDCKIIVHSLTRADWVCKYAGAPTKERGAKLNNDLLNGRRDIQNQVGRDIIKEKTSRRDWTTSEDFEIRNKEGELVVRGGHLGDKKRRQLAVRSEQDGES
;
A
#
# COMPACT_ATOMS: atom_id res chain seq x y z
N MET A 1 15.64 -46.96 39.18
CA MET A 1 15.95 -47.72 37.96
C MET A 1 16.71 -46.78 37.04
N SER A 2 17.89 -47.21 36.58
CA SER A 2 18.91 -46.37 35.97
C SER A 2 18.59 -45.97 34.54
N LEU A 3 19.02 -44.76 34.19
CA LEU A 3 18.99 -44.09 32.89
C LEU A 3 20.15 -44.60 32.01
N GLU A 4 20.19 -45.89 31.73
CA GLU A 4 21.16 -46.48 30.80
C GLU A 4 20.42 -47.48 29.91
N GLU A 5 20.06 -47.04 28.71
CA GLU A 5 20.04 -47.78 27.44
C GLU A 5 19.15 -47.04 26.42
N PHE A 6 19.68 -45.98 25.83
CA PHE A 6 19.31 -45.55 24.49
C PHE A 6 20.59 -45.20 23.75
N ILE A 7 21.23 -46.23 23.19
CA ILE A 7 22.32 -46.07 22.25
C ILE A 7 21.68 -45.73 20.89
N PHE A 8 21.67 -44.44 20.55
CA PHE A 8 21.60 -44.00 19.16
C PHE A 8 23.04 -43.81 18.67
N ASP A 9 23.48 -44.75 17.84
CA ASP A 9 24.77 -44.69 17.16
C ASP A 9 24.61 -43.90 15.86
N GLU A 10 24.60 -42.59 16.00
CA GLU A 10 24.96 -41.60 14.99
C GLU A 10 25.56 -40.46 15.80
N GLN A 11 26.75 -39.97 15.45
CA GLN A 11 27.46 -38.91 16.20
C GLN A 11 26.66 -37.60 16.20
N LEU A 12 25.61 -37.54 17.02
CA LEU A 12 24.84 -36.35 17.32
C LEU A 12 25.63 -35.60 18.38
N ALA A 13 26.21 -34.49 17.98
CA ALA A 13 26.73 -33.49 18.90
C ALA A 13 25.67 -33.26 20.00
N VAL A 14 26.05 -33.43 21.27
CA VAL A 14 25.19 -33.10 22.41
C VAL A 14 24.64 -31.69 22.16
N PRO A 15 23.31 -31.48 22.13
CA PRO A 15 22.75 -30.17 21.87
C PRO A 15 23.38 -29.12 22.78
N ALA A 16 23.89 -28.04 22.22
CA ALA A 16 24.70 -27.06 22.93
C ALA A 16 23.99 -26.43 24.16
N PHE A 17 22.66 -26.56 24.23
CA PHE A 17 21.84 -26.12 25.36
C PHE A 17 21.99 -26.99 26.64
N TYR A 18 22.47 -28.24 26.56
CA TYR A 18 22.68 -29.07 27.76
C TYR A 18 23.72 -28.45 28.71
N ALA A 19 24.74 -27.78 28.18
CA ALA A 19 25.71 -27.04 29.00
C ALA A 19 25.05 -25.85 29.74
N ASP A 20 24.05 -25.20 29.12
CA ASP A 20 23.28 -24.16 29.78
C ASP A 20 22.36 -24.73 30.87
N LEU A 21 21.82 -25.95 30.67
CA LEU A 21 21.06 -26.67 31.70
C LEU A 21 21.93 -27.02 32.92
N GLU A 22 23.18 -27.44 32.72
CA GLU A 22 24.13 -27.68 33.81
C GLU A 22 24.40 -26.42 34.63
N VAL A 23 24.52 -25.26 33.97
CA VAL A 23 24.64 -23.96 34.65
C VAL A 23 23.38 -23.63 35.46
N LEU A 24 22.20 -23.94 34.94
CA LEU A 24 20.94 -23.75 35.68
C LEU A 24 20.85 -24.68 36.89
N ASP A 25 21.40 -25.90 36.82
CA ASP A 25 21.36 -26.90 37.90
C ASP A 25 22.51 -26.74 38.92
N ASP A 26 23.60 -26.04 38.59
CA ASP A 26 24.76 -25.89 39.46
C ASP A 26 24.46 -25.03 40.71
N PRO A 27 24.46 -25.58 41.94
CA PRO A 27 24.20 -24.81 43.15
C PRO A 27 25.28 -23.76 43.46
N ALA A 28 26.47 -23.84 42.85
CA ALA A 28 27.53 -22.85 43.01
C ALA A 28 27.28 -21.57 42.20
N VAL A 29 26.40 -21.62 41.19
CA VAL A 29 26.05 -20.44 40.38
C VAL A 29 24.95 -19.63 41.09
N PRO A 30 25.19 -18.34 41.41
CA PRO A 30 24.22 -17.49 42.09
C PRO A 30 22.92 -17.31 41.28
N TYR A 31 21.79 -17.18 41.98
CA TYR A 31 20.47 -16.98 41.34
C TYR A 31 20.43 -15.77 40.39
N GLU A 32 21.07 -14.66 40.73
CA GLU A 32 21.11 -13.47 39.84
C GLU A 32 21.73 -13.78 38.47
N ASN A 33 22.62 -14.77 38.39
CA ASN A 33 23.23 -15.21 37.13
C ASN A 33 22.33 -16.19 36.35
N LYS A 34 21.31 -16.77 36.98
CA LYS A 34 20.31 -17.67 36.37
C LYS A 34 19.01 -16.96 36.03
N LYS A 35 18.70 -15.88 36.74
CA LYS A 35 17.45 -15.13 36.64
C LYS A 35 17.17 -14.67 35.21
N TRP A 36 18.16 -14.08 34.53
CA TRP A 36 17.99 -13.60 33.16
C TRP A 36 17.72 -14.75 32.16
N MET A 37 18.24 -15.95 32.43
CA MET A 37 18.01 -17.15 31.61
C MET A 37 16.57 -17.63 31.74
N PHE A 38 16.05 -17.66 32.97
CA PHE A 38 14.64 -17.97 33.22
C PHE A 38 13.71 -16.90 32.65
N ASP A 39 14.04 -15.61 32.80
CA ASP A 39 13.28 -14.53 32.18
C ASP A 39 13.22 -14.69 30.66
N ALA A 40 14.37 -14.92 30.01
CA ALA A 40 14.45 -15.12 28.56
C ALA A 40 13.61 -16.31 28.08
N ILE A 41 13.74 -17.48 28.72
CA ILE A 41 12.99 -18.67 28.31
C ILE A 41 11.49 -18.50 28.60
N LEU A 42 11.14 -18.19 29.85
CA LEU A 42 9.77 -18.34 30.34
C LEU A 42 8.87 -17.16 30.02
N ASN A 43 9.42 -15.94 29.88
CA ASN A 43 8.63 -14.76 29.52
C ASN A 43 8.71 -14.41 28.03
N ASP A 44 9.86 -14.65 27.39
CA ASP A 44 10.08 -14.13 26.04
C ASP A 44 10.01 -15.20 24.95
N ILE A 45 10.22 -16.47 25.29
CA ILE A 45 10.21 -17.56 24.29
C ILE A 45 8.96 -18.43 24.43
N LEU A 46 8.77 -19.06 25.59
CA LEU A 46 7.69 -20.02 25.85
C LEU A 46 6.28 -19.48 25.58
N PRO A 47 5.93 -18.22 25.91
CA PRO A 47 4.57 -17.71 25.70
C PRO A 47 4.14 -17.65 24.23
N TYR A 48 5.11 -17.75 23.31
CA TYR A 48 4.86 -17.71 21.88
C TYR A 48 4.80 -19.10 21.25
N ARG A 49 4.95 -20.17 22.03
CA ARG A 49 4.71 -21.53 21.57
C ARG A 49 3.25 -21.68 21.16
N TYR A 50 2.99 -22.29 20.01
CA TYR A 50 1.64 -22.55 19.57
C TYR A 50 0.97 -23.57 20.51
N HIS A 51 -0.23 -23.26 21.00
CA HIS A 51 -1.00 -24.17 21.87
C HIS A 51 -1.96 -25.07 21.08
N ASP A 52 -2.21 -24.74 19.81
CA ASP A 52 -3.06 -25.50 18.89
C ASP A 52 -2.22 -26.08 17.74
N GLY A 53 -2.52 -27.31 17.29
CA GLY A 53 -1.77 -27.97 16.22
C GLY A 53 -0.48 -28.65 16.70
N PRO A 54 0.63 -28.64 15.94
CA PRO A 54 1.84 -29.43 16.25
C PRO A 54 2.64 -28.92 17.47
N ARG A 55 2.11 -27.96 18.24
CA ARG A 55 2.72 -27.39 19.46
C ARG A 55 4.17 -26.92 19.25
N LEU A 56 4.46 -26.34 18.09
CA LEU A 56 5.78 -25.87 17.69
C LEU A 56 6.07 -24.46 18.23
N PHE A 57 7.34 -24.08 18.17
CA PHE A 57 7.77 -22.70 18.37
C PHE A 57 7.80 -21.96 17.02
N PRO A 58 7.51 -20.64 16.98
CA PRO A 58 7.81 -19.78 15.84
C PRO A 58 9.27 -19.92 15.39
N ASP A 59 9.55 -19.61 14.12
CA ASP A 59 10.92 -19.59 13.58
C ASP A 59 11.86 -18.67 14.40
N ILE A 60 13.15 -18.97 14.46
CA ILE A 60 14.13 -18.18 15.22
C ILE A 60 14.13 -16.69 14.82
N SER A 61 13.82 -16.37 13.55
CA SER A 61 13.74 -15.00 13.04
C SER A 61 12.61 -14.18 13.71
N PHE A 62 11.54 -14.84 14.17
CA PHE A 62 10.49 -14.20 14.97
C PHE A 62 11.08 -13.64 16.27
N TYR A 63 11.90 -14.44 16.98
CA TYR A 63 12.53 -14.05 18.23
C TYR A 63 13.60 -12.98 18.03
N MET A 64 14.27 -12.95 16.87
CA MET A 64 15.19 -11.87 16.51
C MET A 64 14.49 -10.52 16.47
N THR A 65 13.25 -10.49 15.95
CA THR A 65 12.42 -9.29 15.89
C THR A 65 11.83 -8.95 17.26
N LEU A 66 11.30 -9.95 17.98
CA LEU A 66 10.69 -9.77 19.30
C LEU A 66 11.69 -9.20 20.32
N LEU A 67 12.92 -9.73 20.32
CA LEU A 67 13.96 -9.38 21.29
C LEU A 67 14.81 -8.18 20.85
N TYR A 68 14.56 -7.60 19.66
CA TYR A 68 15.38 -6.53 19.09
C TYR A 68 15.58 -5.35 20.05
N ASN A 69 14.52 -4.95 20.76
CA ASN A 69 14.54 -3.82 21.69
C ASN A 69 14.90 -4.21 23.14
N ARG A 70 15.21 -5.48 23.41
CA ARG A 70 15.63 -5.90 24.75
C ARG A 70 17.02 -5.36 25.05
N LEU A 71 17.19 -4.74 26.21
CA LEU A 71 18.43 -4.04 26.59
C LEU A 71 19.69 -4.91 26.55
N ASN A 72 19.57 -6.23 26.80
CA ASN A 72 20.67 -7.18 26.79
C ASN A 72 20.62 -8.18 25.62
N ASN A 73 19.95 -7.83 24.51
CA ASN A 73 19.75 -8.73 23.36
C ASN A 73 21.07 -9.37 22.87
N SER A 74 22.12 -8.58 22.68
CA SER A 74 23.43 -9.06 22.20
C SER A 74 24.09 -10.09 23.12
N GLU A 75 23.79 -10.06 24.42
CA GLU A 75 24.34 -10.97 25.42
C GLU A 75 23.55 -12.27 25.50
N ILE A 76 22.22 -12.20 25.33
CA ILE A 76 21.34 -13.36 25.48
C ILE A 76 21.09 -14.11 24.16
N TRP A 77 21.36 -13.49 23.00
CA TRP A 77 20.98 -14.05 21.71
C TRP A 77 21.55 -15.45 21.45
N GLY A 78 22.82 -15.66 21.81
CA GLY A 78 23.46 -16.98 21.68
C GLY A 78 22.77 -18.05 22.53
N PHE A 79 22.27 -17.69 23.71
CA PHE A 79 21.50 -18.59 24.58
C PHE A 79 20.09 -18.87 24.02
N VAL A 80 19.43 -17.85 23.49
CA VAL A 80 18.11 -17.96 22.83
C VAL A 80 18.18 -18.91 21.63
N CYS A 81 19.18 -18.79 20.76
CA CYS A 81 19.40 -19.70 19.64
C CYS A 81 19.56 -21.15 20.10
N ARG A 82 20.44 -21.40 21.08
CA ARG A 82 20.67 -22.77 21.59
C ARG A 82 19.42 -23.39 22.20
N PHE A 83 18.67 -22.62 23.00
CA PHE A 83 17.40 -23.08 23.55
C PHE A 83 16.39 -23.40 22.45
N HIS A 84 16.22 -22.49 21.49
CA HIS A 84 15.26 -22.62 20.40
C HIS A 84 15.55 -23.83 19.52
N ASP A 85 16.82 -24.03 19.13
CA ASP A 85 17.24 -25.20 18.35
C ASP A 85 16.93 -26.50 19.09
N TRP A 86 17.25 -26.57 20.40
CA TRP A 86 17.00 -27.74 21.24
C TRP A 86 15.51 -28.04 21.39
N ILE A 87 14.71 -27.05 21.81
CA ILE A 87 13.29 -27.27 22.09
C ILE A 87 12.48 -27.44 20.81
N SER A 88 12.87 -26.80 19.69
CA SER A 88 12.19 -26.97 18.40
C SER A 88 12.46 -28.34 17.80
N MET A 89 13.69 -28.86 17.91
CA MET A 89 14.00 -30.23 17.51
C MET A 89 13.15 -31.24 18.31
N MET A 90 13.05 -31.06 19.63
CA MET A 90 12.18 -31.89 20.47
C MET A 90 10.70 -31.73 20.09
N ALA A 91 10.21 -30.51 19.87
CA ALA A 91 8.80 -30.27 19.53
C ALA A 91 8.40 -30.87 18.17
N VAL A 92 9.33 -30.95 17.21
CA VAL A 92 9.11 -31.57 15.90
C VAL A 92 9.11 -33.10 15.97
N LEU A 93 10.05 -33.70 16.69
CA LEU A 93 10.23 -35.16 16.73
C LEU A 93 9.34 -35.82 17.79
N HIS A 94 9.21 -35.21 18.96
CA HIS A 94 8.55 -35.75 20.16
C HIS A 94 7.84 -34.62 20.95
N PRO A 95 6.65 -34.18 20.51
CA PRO A 95 5.98 -33.00 21.09
C PRO A 95 5.57 -33.18 22.55
N ASP A 96 5.31 -34.40 23.01
CA ASP A 96 5.02 -34.69 24.42
C ASP A 96 6.29 -34.63 25.30
N ASP A 97 7.47 -34.92 24.74
CA ASP A 97 8.75 -34.76 25.45
C ASP A 97 9.12 -33.29 25.57
N ALA A 98 8.75 -32.47 24.57
CA ALA A 98 8.88 -31.01 24.65
C ALA A 98 7.97 -30.42 25.74
N ASP A 99 6.76 -30.95 25.92
CA ASP A 99 5.88 -30.56 27.03
C ASP A 99 6.51 -30.87 28.39
N GLN A 100 7.02 -32.10 28.56
CA GLN A 100 7.70 -32.52 29.79
C GLN A 100 8.95 -31.67 30.07
N ALA A 101 9.72 -31.35 29.03
CA ALA A 101 10.90 -30.48 29.15
C ALA A 101 10.54 -29.06 29.60
N ILE A 102 9.43 -28.51 29.09
CA ILE A 102 8.90 -27.20 29.48
C ILE A 102 8.42 -27.22 30.94
N GLU A 103 7.66 -28.24 31.32
CA GLU A 103 7.21 -28.41 32.71
C GLU A 103 8.39 -28.55 33.67
N ALA A 104 9.42 -29.31 33.30
CA ALA A 104 10.65 -29.44 34.07
C ALA A 104 11.39 -28.11 34.22
N LEU A 105 11.46 -27.29 33.15
CA LEU A 105 12.05 -25.95 33.19
C LEU A 105 11.26 -24.99 34.08
N GLN A 106 9.93 -25.05 34.05
CA GLN A 106 9.08 -24.25 34.93
C GLN A 106 9.25 -24.65 36.40
N LEU A 107 9.27 -25.95 36.69
CA LEU A 107 9.51 -26.47 38.04
C LEU A 107 10.90 -26.09 38.56
N ARG A 108 11.92 -26.15 37.70
CA ARG A 108 13.28 -25.70 37.99
C ARG A 108 13.32 -24.20 38.28
N ALA A 109 12.62 -23.37 37.52
CA ALA A 109 12.57 -21.94 37.77
C ALA A 109 11.93 -21.62 39.14
N VAL A 110 10.86 -22.33 39.49
CA VAL A 110 10.20 -22.20 40.81
C VAL A 110 11.13 -22.62 41.94
N SER A 111 11.88 -23.72 41.80
CA SER A 111 12.82 -24.17 42.84
C SER A 111 13.98 -23.19 43.05
N HIS A 112 14.34 -22.41 42.03
CA HIS A 112 15.32 -21.33 42.11
C HIS A 112 14.75 -19.98 42.53
N GLY A 113 13.42 -19.85 42.73
CA GLY A 113 12.78 -18.64 43.24
C GLY A 113 12.23 -17.68 42.18
N TRP A 114 11.94 -18.19 40.97
CA TRP A 114 11.31 -17.44 39.88
C TRP A 114 9.82 -17.81 39.71
N PRO A 115 8.91 -16.85 39.42
CA PRO A 115 9.14 -15.41 39.35
C PRO A 115 9.28 -14.84 40.77
N GLY A 116 10.25 -13.94 40.97
CA GLY A 116 10.54 -13.38 42.29
C GLY A 116 9.27 -12.82 42.95
N ALA A 117 9.02 -13.17 44.22
CA ALA A 117 7.80 -12.84 44.93
C ALA A 117 7.40 -11.36 44.79
N GLN A 118 6.40 -11.06 43.96
CA GLN A 118 5.75 -9.76 43.94
C GLN A 118 4.63 -9.74 44.98
N VAL A 119 4.69 -8.70 45.82
CA VAL A 119 3.72 -8.35 46.86
C VAL A 119 2.35 -8.09 46.22
N VAL A 120 1.35 -8.75 46.78
CA VAL A 120 -0.08 -8.69 46.43
C VAL A 120 -0.63 -7.27 46.62
N ALA A 121 -1.36 -6.77 45.63
CA ALA A 121 -2.42 -5.80 45.83
C ALA A 121 -3.70 -6.34 45.17
N SER A 122 -4.61 -6.83 46.02
CA SER A 122 -5.99 -7.14 45.68
C SER A 122 -6.76 -5.86 45.38
N GLU A 123 -7.67 -5.88 44.41
CA GLU A 123 -9.04 -5.35 44.58
C GLU A 123 -9.97 -5.71 43.40
N THR A 124 -10.94 -6.56 43.73
CA THR A 124 -12.38 -6.52 43.36
C THR A 124 -12.86 -6.66 41.90
N SER A 125 -13.63 -7.74 41.70
CA SER A 125 -14.55 -8.14 40.62
C SER A 125 -15.79 -7.21 40.48
N PRO A 126 -16.92 -7.55 39.80
CA PRO A 126 -17.22 -8.48 38.68
C PRO A 126 -18.17 -7.87 37.59
N THR A 127 -18.44 -8.52 36.46
CA THR A 127 -19.82 -8.91 36.02
C THR A 127 -19.87 -9.64 34.68
N GLU A 128 -20.44 -10.85 34.70
CA GLU A 128 -21.06 -11.53 33.56
C GLU A 128 -22.27 -10.74 33.04
N LYS A 129 -22.43 -10.64 31.71
CA LYS A 129 -23.73 -10.42 31.07
C LYS A 129 -23.88 -11.26 29.81
N VAL A 130 -24.54 -12.40 30.02
CA VAL A 130 -25.48 -13.11 29.15
C VAL A 130 -26.02 -12.23 28.00
N TRP A 131 -25.77 -12.64 26.75
CA TRP A 131 -26.46 -12.11 25.57
C TRP A 131 -27.60 -13.07 25.19
N ARG A 132 -28.84 -12.58 25.28
CA ARG A 132 -30.04 -13.27 24.79
C ARG A 132 -30.16 -13.14 23.27
N SER A 133 -30.45 -14.24 22.59
CA SER A 133 -31.08 -14.25 21.27
C SER A 133 -32.53 -13.79 21.34
N PRO A 134 -33.07 -13.22 20.25
CA PRO A 134 -34.50 -13.29 19.94
C PRO A 134 -34.74 -14.26 18.76
N GLU A 135 -35.62 -15.23 18.99
CA GLU A 135 -36.18 -16.13 17.98
C GLU A 135 -37.26 -15.43 17.13
N GLN A 136 -37.24 -15.80 15.84
CA GLN A 136 -38.36 -16.15 14.95
C GLN A 136 -39.51 -15.17 14.66
N ALA A 137 -39.65 -14.86 13.36
CA ALA A 137 -40.81 -15.09 12.46
C ALA A 137 -40.67 -14.07 11.29
N MET A 138 -40.91 -14.33 10.01
CA MET A 138 -41.86 -15.21 9.31
C MET A 138 -41.32 -15.51 7.90
N THR A 139 -41.57 -16.71 7.39
CA THR A 139 -41.69 -16.98 5.94
C THR A 139 -42.96 -16.32 5.39
N PRO A 140 -42.95 -15.87 4.12
CA PRO A 140 -43.66 -16.68 3.13
C PRO A 140 -42.93 -16.82 1.77
N GLU A 141 -43.26 -17.94 1.15
CA GLU A 141 -42.88 -18.48 -0.16
C GLU A 141 -43.74 -17.85 -1.30
N PRO A 142 -43.51 -18.19 -2.58
CA PRO A 142 -43.28 -17.31 -3.72
C PRO A 142 -44.55 -17.01 -4.53
N PHE A 143 -44.52 -16.12 -5.54
CA PHE A 143 -45.22 -16.31 -6.83
C PHE A 143 -44.99 -15.15 -7.82
N ALA A 144 -44.78 -15.56 -9.08
CA ALA A 144 -45.29 -15.00 -10.34
C ALA A 144 -44.66 -13.73 -10.97
N ASN A 145 -43.88 -14.00 -12.02
CA ASN A 145 -43.90 -13.40 -13.37
C ASN A 145 -44.80 -12.17 -13.60
N SER A 146 -44.20 -11.09 -14.10
CA SER A 146 -44.83 -10.25 -15.13
C SER A 146 -43.80 -9.81 -16.16
N THR A 147 -44.02 -10.27 -17.39
CA THR A 147 -43.35 -9.90 -18.64
C THR A 147 -43.85 -8.55 -19.16
N ARG A 148 -43.09 -7.98 -20.11
CA ARG A 148 -43.39 -6.86 -21.06
C ARG A 148 -42.96 -5.46 -20.61
N ASP A 149 -42.29 -4.61 -21.40
CA ASP A 149 -42.08 -4.57 -22.86
C ASP A 149 -40.73 -3.95 -23.26
N THR A 150 -40.22 -4.43 -24.38
CA THR A 150 -39.03 -3.98 -25.13
C THR A 150 -39.33 -2.81 -26.07
N VAL A 151 -38.43 -1.82 -26.15
CA VAL A 151 -38.23 -0.91 -27.32
C VAL A 151 -36.71 -0.62 -27.50
N PRO A 152 -36.17 -0.45 -28.72
CA PRO A 152 -34.91 -1.10 -29.12
C PRO A 152 -33.67 -0.20 -29.35
N LYS A 153 -32.52 -0.88 -29.35
CA LYS A 153 -31.24 -0.64 -30.06
C LYS A 153 -30.47 0.67 -29.80
N GLY A 154 -29.38 0.51 -29.05
CA GLY A 154 -28.05 0.96 -29.49
C GLY A 154 -27.12 -0.24 -29.48
N LYS A 155 -26.54 -0.61 -30.63
CA LYS A 155 -25.52 -1.68 -30.71
C LYS A 155 -24.29 -1.23 -29.92
N ARG A 156 -24.25 -1.53 -28.62
CA ARG A 156 -22.96 -1.60 -27.91
C ARG A 156 -22.19 -2.76 -28.53
N ALA A 157 -20.98 -2.47 -28.99
CA ALA A 157 -20.02 -3.48 -29.37
C ALA A 157 -20.00 -4.57 -28.29
N LYS A 158 -20.22 -5.82 -28.71
CA LYS A 158 -20.05 -6.96 -27.82
C LYS A 158 -18.63 -6.90 -27.28
N SER A 159 -18.49 -6.65 -25.98
CA SER A 159 -17.21 -6.85 -25.32
C SER A 159 -16.92 -8.35 -25.36
N ASN A 160 -16.11 -8.77 -26.34
CA ASN A 160 -15.49 -10.09 -26.32
C ASN A 160 -14.46 -10.09 -25.19
N HIS A 161 -14.94 -10.26 -23.95
CA HIS A 161 -14.09 -10.54 -22.80
C HIS A 161 -14.34 -11.97 -22.35
N SER A 162 -14.03 -12.93 -23.23
CA SER A 162 -13.79 -14.31 -22.78
C SER A 162 -12.39 -14.34 -22.18
N TYR A 163 -12.27 -14.03 -20.88
CA TYR A 163 -11.08 -14.43 -20.14
C TYR A 163 -11.27 -15.88 -19.73
N GLN A 164 -10.27 -16.71 -19.99
CA GLN A 164 -10.25 -18.08 -19.49
C GLN A 164 -9.71 -18.03 -18.05
N THR A 165 -10.57 -18.28 -17.07
CA THR A 165 -10.12 -18.63 -15.72
C THR A 165 -9.77 -20.10 -15.72
N GLU A 166 -8.56 -20.43 -16.17
CA GLU A 166 -8.03 -21.79 -16.03
C GLU A 166 -7.15 -21.83 -14.78
N HIS A 167 -7.75 -22.19 -13.65
CA HIS A 167 -7.03 -22.34 -12.40
C HIS A 167 -6.03 -23.50 -12.52
N GLN A 168 -4.73 -23.18 -12.48
CA GLN A 168 -3.68 -24.20 -12.48
C GLN A 168 -3.60 -24.94 -11.13
N HIS A 169 -4.00 -24.28 -10.04
CA HIS A 169 -3.99 -24.87 -8.70
C HIS A 169 -5.28 -25.67 -8.40
N PRO A 170 -5.21 -26.98 -8.08
CA PRO A 170 -6.37 -27.84 -7.87
C PRO A 170 -7.35 -27.33 -6.80
N LEU A 171 -6.82 -26.80 -5.69
CA LEU A 171 -7.65 -26.26 -4.60
C LEU A 171 -8.43 -25.01 -5.03
N LEU A 172 -7.78 -24.04 -5.70
CA LEU A 172 -8.44 -22.84 -6.20
C LEU A 172 -9.52 -23.17 -7.21
N LYS A 173 -9.27 -24.16 -8.08
CA LYS A 173 -10.25 -24.65 -9.06
C LYS A 173 -11.54 -25.15 -8.39
N ALA A 174 -11.42 -25.85 -7.27
CA ALA A 174 -12.55 -26.39 -6.54
C ALA A 174 -13.25 -25.34 -5.67
N GLU A 175 -12.50 -24.52 -4.93
CA GLU A 175 -13.06 -23.60 -3.94
C GLU A 175 -13.61 -22.31 -4.56
N LEU A 176 -13.08 -21.82 -5.68
CA LEU A 176 -13.58 -20.58 -6.31
C LEU A 176 -14.93 -20.73 -7.01
N VAL A 177 -15.33 -21.96 -7.36
CA VAL A 177 -16.66 -22.26 -7.92
C VAL A 177 -17.67 -22.65 -6.85
N ALA A 178 -17.21 -22.94 -5.63
CA ALA A 178 -18.07 -23.32 -4.53
C ALA A 178 -18.90 -22.12 -4.03
N ALA A 179 -20.14 -22.38 -3.62
CA ALA A 179 -20.97 -21.35 -3.02
C ALA A 179 -20.35 -20.87 -1.68
N PRO A 180 -20.28 -19.55 -1.43
CA PRO A 180 -19.69 -19.04 -0.20
C PRO A 180 -20.57 -19.43 1.00
N SER A 181 -19.96 -20.11 1.97
CA SER A 181 -20.64 -20.51 3.21
C SER A 181 -20.59 -19.45 4.32
N PHE A 182 -19.74 -18.42 4.17
CA PHE A 182 -19.42 -17.39 5.17
C PHE A 182 -18.99 -17.93 6.55
N ARG A 183 -18.55 -19.19 6.61
CA ARG A 183 -17.92 -19.80 7.79
C ARG A 183 -16.43 -20.00 7.55
N TYR A 184 -15.63 -19.86 8.60
CA TYR A 184 -14.22 -20.21 8.53
C TYR A 184 -14.08 -21.72 8.33
N LYS A 185 -13.50 -22.11 7.19
CA LYS A 185 -13.32 -23.51 6.78
C LYS A 185 -11.89 -24.03 6.99
N GLY A 186 -10.93 -23.16 7.30
CA GLY A 186 -9.52 -23.55 7.37
C GLY A 186 -8.94 -24.07 6.04
N ILE A 187 -9.46 -23.59 4.89
CA ILE A 187 -8.97 -24.01 3.55
C ILE A 187 -7.47 -23.71 3.40
N VAL A 188 -7.06 -22.51 3.81
CA VAL A 188 -5.66 -22.11 3.91
C VAL A 188 -5.18 -22.48 5.31
N GLN A 189 -4.12 -23.29 5.38
CA GLN A 189 -3.74 -24.03 6.59
C GLN A 189 -2.69 -23.28 7.44
N ASN A 190 -1.72 -22.66 6.79
CA ASN A 190 -0.59 -21.98 7.42
C ASN A 190 0.00 -20.94 6.44
N MET A 191 1.06 -20.25 6.85
CA MET A 191 1.68 -19.18 6.06
C MET A 191 2.31 -19.70 4.76
N ASP A 192 2.96 -20.85 4.77
CA ASP A 192 3.59 -21.42 3.56
C ASP A 192 2.53 -21.80 2.52
N HIS A 193 1.47 -22.47 2.96
CA HIS A 193 0.31 -22.80 2.12
C HIS A 193 -0.40 -21.53 1.63
N PHE A 194 -0.45 -20.47 2.46
CA PHE A 194 -0.94 -19.16 2.02
C PHE A 194 -0.07 -18.59 0.91
N MET A 195 1.26 -18.55 1.07
CA MET A 195 2.17 -17.97 0.07
C MET A 195 2.06 -18.70 -1.27
N GLU A 196 2.00 -20.04 -1.26
CA GLU A 196 1.76 -20.84 -2.47
C GLU A 196 0.41 -20.50 -3.12
N LEU A 197 -0.67 -20.49 -2.32
CA LEU A 197 -2.01 -20.22 -2.84
C LEU A 197 -2.19 -18.79 -3.31
N ASP A 198 -1.61 -17.81 -2.63
CA ASP A 198 -1.67 -16.39 -2.97
C ASP A 198 -0.93 -16.14 -4.29
N ASP A 199 0.26 -16.72 -4.45
CA ASP A 199 1.05 -16.65 -5.69
C ASP A 199 0.32 -17.32 -6.88
N ALA A 200 -0.33 -18.47 -6.64
CA ALA A 200 -1.17 -19.12 -7.64
C ALA A 200 -2.46 -18.33 -7.92
N TYR A 201 -3.04 -17.70 -6.89
CA TYR A 201 -4.24 -16.89 -7.01
C TYR A 201 -3.95 -15.60 -7.77
N GLU A 202 -2.84 -14.90 -7.55
CA GLU A 202 -2.48 -13.72 -8.32
C GLU A 202 -2.28 -14.02 -9.83
N ARG A 203 -1.92 -15.26 -10.18
CA ARG A 203 -1.79 -15.73 -11.58
C ARG A 203 -3.04 -16.40 -12.18
N HIS A 204 -4.17 -16.37 -11.48
CA HIS A 204 -5.37 -17.13 -11.86
C HIS A 204 -6.04 -16.69 -13.17
N VAL A 205 -5.81 -15.46 -13.64
CA VAL A 205 -6.32 -14.95 -14.92
C VAL A 205 -5.15 -14.79 -15.87
N LYS A 206 -5.20 -15.57 -16.96
CA LYS A 206 -4.26 -15.48 -18.07
C LYS A 206 -4.93 -14.84 -19.28
N ARG A 207 -4.30 -13.81 -19.82
CA ARG A 207 -4.69 -13.08 -21.03
C ARG A 207 -3.88 -13.58 -22.22
N ALA A 208 -4.24 -13.14 -23.42
CA ALA A 208 -3.47 -13.41 -24.62
C ALA A 208 -2.08 -12.78 -24.47
N ALA A 209 -1.09 -13.59 -24.10
CA ALA A 209 0.29 -13.12 -23.96
C ALA A 209 0.83 -12.61 -25.30
N GLY A 210 1.82 -11.71 -25.24
CA GLY A 210 2.62 -11.35 -26.41
C GLY A 210 3.60 -12.48 -26.77
N ALA A 211 4.72 -12.12 -27.40
CA ALA A 211 5.81 -13.05 -27.68
C ALA A 211 6.28 -13.75 -26.39
N SER A 212 6.57 -15.05 -26.51
CA SER A 212 7.09 -15.83 -25.39
C SER A 212 8.53 -15.40 -25.07
N PRO A 213 9.05 -15.66 -23.86
CA PRO A 213 10.44 -15.32 -23.50
C PRO A 213 11.49 -15.84 -24.49
N ASN A 214 11.23 -16.98 -25.14
CA ASN A 214 12.16 -17.57 -26.11
C ASN A 214 12.04 -16.96 -27.51
N ASP A 215 10.89 -16.35 -27.83
CA ASP A 215 10.59 -15.75 -29.13
C ASP A 215 10.75 -14.21 -29.11
N ASP A 216 10.88 -13.62 -27.93
CA ASP A 216 11.05 -12.19 -27.72
C ASP A 216 12.52 -11.83 -27.46
N ALA A 217 13.19 -11.26 -28.47
CA ALA A 217 14.57 -10.81 -28.35
C ALA A 217 14.78 -9.70 -27.30
N SER A 218 13.70 -9.01 -26.91
CA SER A 218 13.72 -7.99 -25.86
C SER A 218 13.44 -8.52 -24.46
N TRP A 219 13.21 -9.83 -24.31
CA TRP A 219 13.00 -10.41 -23.00
C TRP A 219 14.24 -10.22 -22.09
N PRO A 220 14.07 -9.77 -20.84
CA PRO A 220 15.18 -9.50 -19.93
C PRO A 220 15.69 -10.80 -19.29
N ALA A 221 16.33 -11.64 -20.10
CA ALA A 221 16.79 -12.97 -19.72
C ALA A 221 18.02 -12.97 -18.80
N SER A 222 18.91 -11.97 -18.95
CA SER A 222 20.13 -11.86 -18.13
C SER A 222 20.08 -10.72 -17.12
N ALA A 223 20.92 -10.81 -16.08
CA ALA A 223 21.07 -9.75 -15.08
C ALA A 223 21.54 -8.42 -15.69
N GLU A 224 22.34 -8.45 -16.76
CA GLU A 224 22.78 -7.26 -17.51
C GLU A 224 21.61 -6.59 -18.21
N GLN A 225 20.76 -7.37 -18.89
CA GLN A 225 19.57 -6.83 -19.57
C GLN A 225 18.58 -6.25 -18.55
N GLN A 226 18.35 -6.95 -17.44
CA GLN A 226 17.50 -6.47 -16.36
C GLN A 226 18.02 -5.16 -15.77
N ARG A 227 19.34 -5.06 -15.51
CA ARG A 227 19.97 -3.81 -15.05
C ARG A 227 19.81 -2.67 -16.05
N ALA A 228 19.98 -2.93 -17.34
CA ALA A 228 19.77 -1.91 -18.38
C ALA A 228 18.33 -1.38 -18.40
N TYR A 229 17.34 -2.26 -18.21
CA TYR A 229 15.93 -1.84 -18.10
C TYR A 229 15.65 -1.01 -16.84
N VAL A 230 16.24 -1.40 -15.70
CA VAL A 230 16.13 -0.66 -14.44
C VAL A 230 16.81 0.71 -14.54
N GLU A 231 18.04 0.77 -15.04
CA GLU A 231 18.79 2.01 -15.26
C GLU A 231 17.99 2.98 -16.14
N ARG A 232 17.40 2.48 -17.21
CA ARG A 232 16.53 3.26 -18.08
C ARG A 232 15.36 3.87 -17.33
N LEU A 233 14.65 3.08 -16.53
CA LEU A 233 13.49 3.56 -15.76
C LEU A 233 13.89 4.56 -14.68
N VAL A 234 15.01 4.35 -13.99
CA VAL A 234 15.58 5.33 -13.05
C VAL A 234 15.79 6.67 -13.76
N GLY A 235 16.46 6.65 -14.92
CA GLY A 235 16.67 7.85 -15.73
C GLY A 235 15.37 8.56 -16.12
N HIS A 236 14.30 7.81 -16.42
CA HIS A 236 13.00 8.39 -16.76
C HIS A 236 12.25 8.94 -15.54
N ILE A 237 12.40 8.34 -14.36
CA ILE A 237 11.85 8.90 -13.10
C ILE A 237 12.55 10.21 -12.76
N THR A 238 13.89 10.24 -12.89
CA THR A 238 14.72 11.37 -12.50
C THR A 238 14.85 12.46 -13.57
N ASP A 239 14.41 12.22 -14.82
CA ASP A 239 14.20 13.32 -15.78
C ASP A 239 13.00 14.16 -15.35
N LEU A 240 13.31 15.35 -14.85
CA LEU A 240 12.38 16.33 -14.29
C LEU A 240 12.39 17.65 -15.07
N GLY A 241 13.01 17.68 -16.25
CA GLY A 241 13.10 18.89 -17.07
C GLY A 241 11.75 19.30 -17.67
N ASN A 242 10.92 18.31 -18.04
CA ASN A 242 9.63 18.56 -18.69
C ASN A 242 8.62 17.43 -18.43
N PHE A 243 7.76 17.61 -17.42
CA PHE A 243 6.70 16.65 -17.09
C PHE A 243 5.35 17.35 -16.89
N TYR A 244 4.27 16.59 -16.95
CA TYR A 244 2.89 17.08 -16.97
C TYR A 244 2.56 18.01 -15.79
N GLU A 245 2.90 17.62 -14.56
CA GLU A 245 2.63 18.44 -13.38
C GLU A 245 3.38 19.78 -13.42
N LEU A 246 4.63 19.78 -13.91
CA LEU A 246 5.43 21.00 -14.12
C LEU A 246 4.80 21.91 -15.18
N ARG A 247 4.45 21.38 -16.35
CA ARG A 247 3.77 22.14 -17.43
C ARG A 247 2.45 22.74 -16.94
N LYS A 248 1.70 21.97 -16.16
CA LYS A 248 0.43 22.39 -15.55
C LYS A 248 0.62 23.48 -14.50
N ALA A 249 1.68 23.42 -13.69
CA ALA A 249 2.04 24.46 -12.73
C ALA A 249 2.42 25.78 -13.44
N ARG A 250 3.26 25.70 -14.49
CA ARG A 250 3.65 26.86 -15.33
C ARG A 250 2.44 27.56 -15.92
N GLU A 251 1.55 26.78 -16.52
CA GLU A 251 0.33 27.31 -17.14
C GLU A 251 -0.62 27.96 -16.11
N ARG A 252 -0.70 27.41 -14.89
CA ARG A 252 -1.49 28.03 -13.81
C ARG A 252 -0.90 29.38 -13.39
N LEU A 253 0.41 29.46 -13.25
CA LEU A 253 1.10 30.70 -12.89
C LEU A 253 0.90 31.78 -13.98
N ALA A 254 1.15 31.43 -15.24
CA ALA A 254 0.95 32.34 -16.37
C ALA A 254 -0.48 32.92 -16.45
N LYS A 255 -1.50 32.10 -16.15
CA LYS A 255 -2.89 32.57 -16.07
C LYS A 255 -3.15 33.51 -14.90
N LEU A 256 -2.55 33.26 -13.74
CA LEU A 256 -2.68 34.13 -12.57
C LEU A 256 -2.01 35.48 -12.83
N GLU A 257 -0.84 35.48 -13.46
CA GLU A 257 -0.12 36.69 -13.87
C GLU A 257 -0.89 37.48 -14.92
N ALA A 258 -1.41 36.82 -15.96
CA ALA A 258 -2.25 37.47 -16.97
C ALA A 258 -3.54 38.07 -16.37
N SER A 259 -4.13 37.40 -15.38
CA SER A 259 -5.33 37.91 -14.68
C SER A 259 -5.01 39.12 -13.81
N ARG A 260 -3.84 39.15 -13.15
CA ARG A 260 -3.35 40.32 -12.40
C ARG A 260 -3.05 41.49 -13.32
N GLN A 261 -2.35 41.26 -14.42
CA GLN A 261 -2.05 42.30 -15.41
C GLN A 261 -3.33 42.87 -16.04
N GLY A 262 -4.36 42.05 -16.27
CA GLY A 262 -5.67 42.51 -16.76
C GLY A 262 -6.44 43.34 -15.72
N GLN A 263 -6.36 42.99 -14.43
CA GLN A 263 -6.93 43.79 -13.34
C GLN A 263 -6.17 45.11 -13.14
N ASP A 264 -4.85 45.10 -13.19
CA ASP A 264 -4.02 46.29 -13.07
C ASP A 264 -4.22 47.22 -14.28
N GLN A 265 -4.44 46.70 -15.50
CA GLN A 265 -4.77 47.53 -16.67
C GLN A 265 -6.19 48.13 -16.60
N LEU A 266 -7.17 47.41 -16.04
CA LEU A 266 -8.51 47.95 -15.77
C LEU A 266 -8.49 48.99 -14.65
N GLU A 267 -7.71 48.77 -13.58
CA GLU A 267 -7.49 49.76 -12.53
C GLU A 267 -6.68 50.96 -13.02
N VAL A 268 -5.71 50.80 -13.93
CA VAL A 268 -4.98 51.92 -14.54
C VAL A 268 -5.87 52.69 -15.53
N ALA A 269 -6.78 52.02 -16.24
CA ALA A 269 -7.80 52.67 -17.05
C ALA A 269 -8.78 53.48 -16.19
N GLU A 270 -9.21 52.97 -15.04
CA GLU A 270 -10.05 53.71 -14.07
C GLU A 270 -9.28 54.80 -13.30
N ARG A 271 -7.99 54.59 -13.01
CA ARG A 271 -7.12 55.57 -12.34
C ARG A 271 -6.59 56.67 -13.27
N SER A 272 -6.68 56.50 -14.59
CA SER A 272 -6.36 57.57 -15.57
C SER A 272 -7.27 58.80 -15.43
N SER A 273 -8.32 58.73 -14.59
CA SER A 273 -9.23 59.84 -14.29
C SER A 273 -9.03 60.53 -12.92
N LYS A 274 -8.03 60.16 -12.09
CA LYS A 274 -7.79 60.89 -10.82
C LYS A 274 -6.31 61.15 -10.51
N LYS A 275 -5.98 62.44 -10.51
CA LYS A 275 -4.70 63.06 -10.13
C LYS A 275 -4.54 63.10 -8.59
N GLN A 276 -3.27 63.14 -8.13
CA GLN A 276 -2.72 63.38 -6.76
C GLN A 276 -2.30 62.11 -5.99
N LYS A 277 -1.26 62.06 -5.13
CA LYS A 277 -0.07 62.89 -4.80
C LYS A 277 0.65 62.14 -3.65
N ARG A 278 1.98 61.99 -3.73
CA ARG A 278 3.01 61.80 -2.68
C ARG A 278 2.83 60.78 -1.53
N GLY A 279 3.90 60.04 -1.28
CA GLY A 279 4.23 59.46 0.03
C GLY A 279 5.24 58.32 -0.12
N ALA A 280 6.51 58.65 -0.24
CA ALA A 280 7.60 57.68 -0.10
C ALA A 280 7.81 57.44 1.39
N GLU A 281 7.64 56.18 1.82
CA GLU A 281 8.26 55.67 3.04
C GLU A 281 8.87 54.32 2.69
N GLU A 282 10.20 54.31 2.68
CA GLU A 282 11.05 53.13 2.64
C GLU A 282 10.75 52.30 3.89
N GLN A 283 10.31 51.06 3.70
CA GLN A 283 10.35 50.04 4.73
C GLN A 283 11.30 48.93 4.29
N ASP A 284 12.30 48.78 5.14
CA ASP A 284 13.35 47.78 5.26
C ASP A 284 13.24 46.52 4.39
N ALA A 285 14.38 46.22 3.77
CA ALA A 285 14.71 44.99 3.08
C ALA A 285 14.61 43.79 4.03
N ASP A 286 13.42 43.20 4.10
CA ASP A 286 13.25 41.83 4.55
C ASP A 286 13.66 40.91 3.40
N VAL A 287 14.43 39.86 3.71
CA VAL A 287 15.03 38.95 2.74
C VAL A 287 13.99 38.52 1.71
N ASP A 288 14.30 38.76 0.42
CA ASP A 288 13.42 38.65 -0.75
C ASP A 288 13.05 37.17 -1.02
N VAL A 289 12.33 36.55 -0.09
CA VAL A 289 11.77 35.22 -0.26
C VAL A 289 10.49 35.40 -1.06
N PRO A 290 10.42 34.90 -2.31
CA PRO A 290 9.26 35.12 -3.16
C PRO A 290 8.02 34.51 -2.49
N VAL A 291 7.07 35.39 -2.11
CA VAL A 291 5.87 35.00 -1.39
C VAL A 291 4.93 34.26 -2.33
N ARG A 292 4.55 33.02 -1.96
CA ARG A 292 3.61 32.19 -2.73
C ARG A 292 2.32 32.97 -3.08
N PRO A 293 1.98 33.14 -4.38
CA PRO A 293 0.76 33.80 -4.80
C PRO A 293 -0.51 33.14 -4.26
N LYS A 294 -1.54 33.94 -3.92
CA LYS A 294 -2.85 33.40 -3.56
C LYS A 294 -3.45 32.65 -4.75
N GLY A 295 -3.83 31.38 -4.55
CA GLY A 295 -4.46 30.53 -5.58
C GLY A 295 -3.54 29.48 -6.21
N ILE A 296 -2.24 29.46 -5.90
CA ILE A 296 -1.33 28.38 -6.28
C ILE A 296 -1.16 27.37 -5.13
N SER A 297 -1.11 26.08 -5.44
CA SER A 297 -0.89 25.05 -4.42
C SER A 297 0.57 25.06 -3.93
N LYS A 298 0.83 24.47 -2.74
CA LYS A 298 2.20 24.34 -2.23
C LYS A 298 3.09 23.56 -3.20
N THR A 299 2.56 22.48 -3.77
CA THR A 299 3.27 21.64 -4.75
C THR A 299 3.55 22.40 -6.03
N ASP A 300 2.56 23.04 -6.64
CA ASP A 300 2.78 23.80 -7.87
C ASP A 300 3.81 24.92 -7.66
N TRP A 301 3.80 25.57 -6.49
CA TRP A 301 4.79 26.61 -6.17
C TRP A 301 6.20 26.04 -6.07
N ALA A 302 6.37 24.91 -5.36
CA ALA A 302 7.66 24.24 -5.25
C ALA A 302 8.19 23.78 -6.62
N LEU A 303 7.31 23.37 -7.53
CA LEU A 303 7.70 22.98 -8.88
C LEU A 303 8.22 24.14 -9.74
N MET A 304 7.87 25.38 -9.42
CA MET A 304 8.22 26.57 -10.21
C MET A 304 9.47 27.29 -9.70
N ASP A 305 10.03 26.84 -8.59
CA ASP A 305 11.25 27.42 -8.05
C ASP A 305 12.44 27.06 -8.95
N ALA A 306 13.06 28.09 -9.52
CA ALA A 306 14.15 27.94 -10.49
C ALA A 306 15.42 27.37 -9.85
N GLU A 307 15.56 27.50 -8.52
CA GLU A 307 16.69 26.99 -7.75
C GLU A 307 16.46 25.55 -7.25
N SER A 308 15.26 25.00 -7.46
CA SER A 308 14.93 23.64 -7.01
C SER A 308 15.77 22.60 -7.76
N THR A 309 16.44 21.76 -6.98
CA THR A 309 17.16 20.60 -7.48
C THR A 309 16.20 19.53 -8.01
N PRO A 310 16.65 18.62 -8.88
CA PRO A 310 15.85 17.46 -9.31
C PRO A 310 15.26 16.67 -8.13
N VAL A 311 16.02 16.51 -7.04
CA VAL A 311 15.53 15.80 -5.85
C VAL A 311 14.35 16.52 -5.19
N GLU A 312 14.42 17.86 -5.08
CA GLU A 312 13.35 18.68 -4.49
C GLU A 312 12.10 18.72 -5.38
N LEU A 313 12.27 18.77 -6.70
CA LEU A 313 11.16 18.68 -7.64
C LEU A 313 10.44 17.35 -7.52
N LEU A 314 11.17 16.24 -7.44
CA LEU A 314 10.57 14.91 -7.27
C LEU A 314 9.86 14.79 -5.92
N ASP A 315 10.51 15.20 -4.82
CA ASP A 315 9.92 15.22 -3.47
C ASP A 315 8.62 16.03 -3.43
N ALA A 316 8.58 17.19 -4.10
CA ALA A 316 7.36 18.00 -4.17
C ALA A 316 6.18 17.23 -4.79
N VAL A 317 6.43 16.38 -5.79
CA VAL A 317 5.39 15.57 -6.46
C VAL A 317 5.02 14.32 -5.68
N ILE A 318 6.01 13.57 -5.19
CA ILE A 318 5.78 12.28 -4.54
C ILE A 318 5.57 12.39 -3.03
N HIS A 319 5.76 13.57 -2.46
CA HIS A 319 5.64 13.88 -1.03
C HIS A 319 6.54 13.00 -0.15
N TYR A 320 7.72 12.68 -0.67
CA TYR A 320 8.69 11.82 -0.03
C TYR A 320 10.06 12.04 -0.67
N ARG A 321 11.10 12.19 0.15
CA ARG A 321 12.48 12.23 -0.32
C ARG A 321 12.99 10.81 -0.53
N ILE A 322 12.78 10.31 -1.75
CA ILE A 322 13.24 8.97 -2.15
C ILE A 322 14.77 8.93 -2.27
N SER A 323 15.37 7.86 -1.75
CA SER A 323 16.81 7.58 -1.87
C SER A 323 17.12 6.72 -3.10
N ASP A 324 18.40 6.69 -3.49
CA ASP A 324 18.89 5.94 -4.67
C ASP A 324 18.56 4.44 -4.58
N VAL A 325 18.69 3.84 -3.41
CA VAL A 325 18.35 2.42 -3.22
C VAL A 325 16.84 2.18 -3.31
N GLU A 326 16.02 3.12 -2.83
CA GLU A 326 14.55 2.99 -2.88
C GLU A 326 14.01 3.12 -4.29
N ILE A 327 14.56 4.04 -5.10
CA ILE A 327 14.16 4.19 -6.50
C ILE A 327 14.57 2.94 -7.32
N GLU A 328 15.75 2.37 -7.08
CA GLU A 328 16.15 1.11 -7.70
C GLU A 328 15.22 -0.04 -7.28
N LEU A 329 14.93 -0.20 -5.99
CA LEU A 329 14.02 -1.23 -5.49
C LEU A 329 12.62 -1.10 -6.11
N LEU A 330 12.14 0.13 -6.29
CA LEU A 330 10.87 0.40 -6.97
C LEU A 330 10.91 -0.06 -8.43
N CYS A 331 11.98 0.28 -9.16
CA CYS A 331 12.18 -0.12 -10.55
C CYS A 331 12.26 -1.65 -10.70
N TRP A 332 12.97 -2.34 -9.81
CA TRP A 332 13.05 -3.81 -9.80
C TRP A 332 11.68 -4.46 -9.56
N ARG A 333 10.90 -3.93 -8.62
CA ARG A 333 9.52 -4.41 -8.38
C ARG A 333 8.64 -4.24 -9.61
N LEU A 334 8.75 -3.10 -10.29
CA LEU A 334 7.98 -2.84 -11.51
C LEU A 334 8.44 -3.72 -12.67
N LEU A 335 9.74 -3.99 -12.80
CA LEU A 335 10.30 -4.93 -13.79
C LEU A 335 9.71 -6.32 -13.61
N ARG A 336 9.75 -6.86 -12.38
CA ARG A 336 9.15 -8.17 -12.07
C ARG A 336 7.67 -8.21 -12.44
N ALA A 337 6.90 -7.19 -12.06
CA ALA A 337 5.48 -7.11 -12.39
C ALA A 337 5.24 -7.01 -13.91
N ALA A 338 6.05 -6.24 -14.64
CA ALA A 338 5.95 -6.09 -16.09
C ALA A 338 6.21 -7.41 -16.82
N MET A 339 7.19 -8.20 -16.37
CA MET A 339 7.48 -9.53 -16.94
C MET A 339 6.28 -10.47 -16.81
N GLU A 340 5.68 -10.55 -15.62
CA GLU A 340 4.46 -11.35 -15.39
C GLU A 340 3.28 -10.89 -16.25
N MET A 341 3.10 -9.57 -16.37
CA MET A 341 2.03 -8.98 -17.20
C MET A 341 2.23 -9.25 -18.70
N GLN A 342 3.49 -9.34 -19.16
CA GLN A 342 3.83 -9.70 -20.55
C GLN A 342 3.50 -11.16 -20.86
N LEU A 343 3.69 -12.05 -19.87
CA LEU A 343 3.25 -13.45 -19.93
C LEU A 343 1.72 -13.62 -19.85
N GLY A 344 1.00 -12.50 -19.71
CA GLY A 344 -0.46 -12.45 -19.71
C GLY A 344 -1.08 -12.63 -18.32
N TYR A 345 -0.30 -12.73 -17.24
CA TYR A 345 -0.87 -12.84 -15.89
C TYR A 345 -1.39 -11.49 -15.43
N THR A 346 -2.69 -11.38 -15.17
CA THR A 346 -3.23 -10.19 -14.52
C THR A 346 -3.09 -10.37 -13.02
N LEU A 347 -2.00 -9.81 -12.46
CA LEU A 347 -1.64 -9.78 -11.03
C LEU A 347 -2.67 -8.98 -10.19
N ARG A 348 -3.94 -9.40 -10.24
CA ARG A 348 -5.07 -8.69 -9.63
C ARG A 348 -6.13 -9.68 -9.16
N PRO A 349 -6.50 -9.67 -7.86
CA PRO A 349 -7.60 -10.47 -7.35
C PRO A 349 -8.94 -10.21 -8.04
N LEU A 350 -9.78 -11.24 -8.22
CA LEU A 350 -11.13 -11.07 -8.78
C LEU A 350 -11.99 -10.11 -7.95
N TRP A 351 -11.80 -10.10 -6.63
CA TRP A 351 -12.53 -9.23 -5.72
C TRP A 351 -12.16 -7.74 -5.86
N SER A 352 -11.11 -7.40 -6.62
CA SER A 352 -10.79 -6.00 -6.97
C SER A 352 -11.78 -5.39 -7.97
N GLY A 353 -12.71 -6.20 -8.49
CA GLY A 353 -13.84 -5.79 -9.32
C GLY A 353 -13.58 -5.96 -10.81
N ALA A 354 -14.64 -6.27 -11.55
CA ALA A 354 -14.55 -6.65 -12.97
C ALA A 354 -13.84 -5.61 -13.84
N LYS A 355 -14.02 -4.30 -13.58
CA LYS A 355 -13.32 -3.24 -14.32
C LYS A 355 -11.81 -3.31 -14.11
N THR A 356 -11.39 -3.46 -12.86
CA THR A 356 -9.99 -3.52 -12.44
C THR A 356 -9.29 -4.75 -13.04
N VAL A 357 -9.96 -5.90 -13.00
CA VAL A 357 -9.49 -7.18 -13.57
C VAL A 357 -9.51 -7.19 -15.10
N SER A 358 -10.45 -6.47 -15.72
CA SER A 358 -10.55 -6.34 -17.18
C SER A 358 -9.53 -5.39 -17.80
N THR A 359 -8.88 -4.55 -16.98
CA THR A 359 -7.90 -3.57 -17.47
C THR A 359 -6.57 -4.28 -17.71
N TRP A 360 -6.29 -4.60 -18.96
CA TRP A 360 -5.03 -5.17 -19.40
C TRP A 360 -4.74 -4.70 -20.84
N GLU A 361 -3.47 -4.41 -21.11
CA GLU A 361 -3.00 -3.93 -22.41
C GLU A 361 -2.06 -4.97 -23.02
N HIS A 362 -2.35 -5.32 -24.27
CA HIS A 362 -1.53 -6.23 -25.07
C HIS A 362 -0.36 -5.47 -25.66
N PHE A 363 0.81 -6.10 -25.62
CA PHE A 363 2.02 -5.65 -26.29
C PHE A 363 2.64 -6.87 -26.96
N ASP A 364 3.12 -6.72 -28.19
CA ASP A 364 3.68 -7.83 -28.95
C ASP A 364 5.02 -8.25 -28.33
N THR A 365 5.80 -7.29 -27.83
CA THR A 365 7.10 -7.52 -27.18
C THR A 365 7.19 -6.90 -25.78
N PHE A 366 8.12 -7.41 -24.96
CA PHE A 366 8.43 -6.86 -23.65
C PHE A 366 8.99 -5.44 -23.76
N ALA A 367 9.82 -5.15 -24.77
CA ALA A 367 10.34 -3.81 -25.04
C ALA A 367 9.23 -2.78 -25.20
N GLU A 368 8.17 -3.09 -25.95
CA GLU A 368 7.05 -2.16 -26.14
C GLU A 368 6.32 -1.89 -24.82
N ARG A 369 6.06 -2.93 -24.02
CA ARG A 369 5.46 -2.77 -22.68
C ARG A 369 6.33 -1.89 -21.80
N TRP A 370 7.64 -2.17 -21.76
CA TRP A 370 8.57 -1.42 -20.92
C TRP A 370 8.75 0.02 -21.39
N GLN A 371 8.77 0.25 -22.70
CA GLN A 371 8.77 1.57 -23.32
C GLN A 371 7.56 2.38 -22.84
N ALA A 372 6.35 1.81 -22.95
CA ALA A 372 5.14 2.47 -22.52
C ALA A 372 5.18 2.82 -21.02
N ILE A 373 5.68 1.92 -20.17
CA ILE A 373 5.90 2.20 -18.74
C ILE A 373 6.85 3.39 -18.54
N CYS A 374 8.00 3.36 -19.21
CA CYS A 374 9.02 4.40 -19.11
C CYS A 374 8.48 5.76 -19.57
N GLU A 375 7.79 5.82 -20.71
CA GLU A 375 7.23 7.07 -21.26
C GLU A 375 6.14 7.67 -20.36
N ASN A 376 5.28 6.84 -19.78
CA ASN A 376 4.24 7.31 -18.86
C ASN A 376 4.84 7.86 -17.56
N VAL A 377 5.87 7.21 -17.03
CA VAL A 377 6.59 7.68 -15.83
C VAL A 377 7.44 8.91 -16.12
N LEU A 378 8.01 8.98 -17.33
CA LEU A 378 8.74 10.14 -17.81
C LEU A 378 7.86 11.39 -17.83
N ASP A 379 6.64 11.28 -18.36
CA ASP A 379 5.74 12.43 -18.49
C ASP A 379 4.90 12.70 -17.24
N CYS A 380 4.50 11.69 -16.48
CA CYS A 380 3.48 11.82 -15.43
C CYS A 380 4.00 11.31 -14.08
N LYS A 381 4.59 12.21 -13.28
CA LYS A 381 5.27 11.85 -12.02
C LYS A 381 4.29 11.45 -10.92
N ILE A 382 2.98 11.75 -11.07
CA ILE A 382 1.97 11.24 -10.13
C ILE A 382 1.83 9.70 -10.16
N ILE A 383 2.29 9.06 -11.24
CA ILE A 383 2.39 7.60 -11.31
C ILE A 383 3.44 7.13 -10.30
N VAL A 384 4.60 7.78 -10.23
CA VAL A 384 5.66 7.49 -9.25
C VAL A 384 5.13 7.68 -7.83
N HIS A 385 4.44 8.80 -7.57
CA HIS A 385 3.76 9.03 -6.29
C HIS A 385 2.81 7.88 -5.91
N SER A 386 2.14 7.27 -6.89
CA SER A 386 1.23 6.15 -6.65
C SER A 386 1.98 4.84 -6.40
N LEU A 387 3.09 4.62 -7.11
CA LEU A 387 3.98 3.46 -6.96
C LEU A 387 4.70 3.44 -5.61
N THR A 388 4.95 4.59 -4.99
CA THR A 388 5.61 4.69 -3.68
C THR A 388 4.64 4.55 -2.50
N ARG A 389 3.33 4.41 -2.73
CA ARG A 389 2.36 4.19 -1.65
C ARG A 389 2.43 2.77 -1.13
N ALA A 390 2.38 2.63 0.20
CA ALA A 390 2.17 1.35 0.85
C ALA A 390 0.83 0.72 0.43
N ASP A 391 0.83 -0.60 0.29
CA ASP A 391 -0.37 -1.38 0.03
C ASP A 391 -1.37 -1.26 1.20
N TRP A 392 -2.66 -1.41 0.89
CA TRP A 392 -3.70 -1.20 1.89
C TRP A 392 -3.64 -2.21 3.04
N VAL A 393 -3.15 -3.44 2.78
CA VAL A 393 -3.04 -4.49 3.80
C VAL A 393 -2.02 -4.08 4.84
N CYS A 394 -0.81 -3.69 4.43
CA CYS A 394 0.23 -3.18 5.32
C CYS A 394 -0.19 -1.90 6.04
N LYS A 395 -0.83 -0.94 5.33
CA LYS A 395 -1.34 0.28 5.96
C LYS A 395 -2.33 -0.01 7.08
N TYR A 396 -3.29 -0.91 6.83
CA TYR A 396 -4.30 -1.25 7.82
C TYR A 396 -3.71 -2.05 8.98
N ALA A 397 -2.82 -3.00 8.72
CA ALA A 397 -2.14 -3.79 9.75
C ALA A 397 -1.31 -2.89 10.69
N GLY A 398 -0.60 -1.90 10.15
CA GLY A 398 0.23 -0.99 10.95
C GLY A 398 -0.55 0.05 11.76
N ALA A 399 -1.77 0.42 11.35
CA ALA A 399 -2.53 1.49 12.01
C ALA A 399 -4.06 1.34 11.90
N PRO A 400 -4.66 0.24 12.38
CA PRO A 400 -6.06 -0.11 12.08
C PRO A 400 -7.06 0.96 12.58
N THR A 401 -6.86 1.47 13.80
CA THR A 401 -7.73 2.51 14.38
C THR A 401 -7.63 3.84 13.63
N LYS A 402 -6.41 4.24 13.24
CA LYS A 402 -6.18 5.49 12.49
C LYS A 402 -6.77 5.40 11.09
N GLU A 403 -6.55 4.30 10.39
CA GLU A 403 -7.08 4.09 9.04
C GLU A 403 -8.62 4.03 9.06
N ARG A 404 -9.24 3.38 10.06
CA ARG A 404 -10.69 3.45 10.26
C ARG A 404 -11.18 4.88 10.47
N GLY A 405 -10.55 5.63 11.39
CA GLY A 405 -10.90 7.02 11.66
C GLY A 405 -10.79 7.90 10.41
N ALA A 406 -9.70 7.74 9.66
CA ALA A 406 -9.48 8.45 8.40
C ALA A 406 -10.56 8.11 7.35
N LYS A 407 -10.95 6.84 7.21
CA LYS A 407 -12.01 6.42 6.28
C LYS A 407 -13.37 6.99 6.65
N LEU A 408 -13.75 6.97 7.93
CA LEU A 408 -15.02 7.54 8.39
C LEU A 408 -15.05 9.06 8.21
N ASN A 409 -13.96 9.75 8.50
CA ASN A 409 -13.88 11.20 8.28
C ASN A 409 -13.96 11.54 6.79
N ASN A 410 -13.29 10.76 5.93
CA ASN A 410 -13.40 10.91 4.48
C ASN A 410 -14.82 10.67 3.97
N ASP A 411 -15.56 9.72 4.55
CA ASP A 411 -16.97 9.48 4.22
C ASP A 411 -17.85 10.69 4.54
N LEU A 412 -17.69 11.28 5.73
CA LEU A 412 -18.40 12.51 6.12
C LEU A 412 -18.09 13.68 5.18
N LEU A 413 -16.82 13.87 4.83
CA LEU A 413 -16.40 14.92 3.90
C LEU A 413 -16.95 14.68 2.49
N ASN A 414 -16.92 13.43 2.01
CA ASN A 414 -17.51 13.06 0.73
C ASN A 414 -19.02 13.28 0.73
N GLY A 415 -19.74 12.90 1.79
CA GLY A 415 -21.18 13.14 1.91
C GLY A 415 -21.54 14.63 1.82
N ARG A 416 -20.79 15.51 2.50
CA ARG A 416 -20.97 16.97 2.37
C ARG A 416 -20.71 17.46 0.94
N ARG A 417 -19.62 16.99 0.33
CA ARG A 417 -19.27 17.33 -1.06
C ARG A 417 -20.34 16.84 -2.05
N ASP A 418 -20.92 15.67 -1.81
CA ASP A 418 -21.93 15.10 -2.71
C ASP A 418 -23.25 15.86 -2.64
N ILE A 419 -23.65 16.34 -1.46
CA ILE A 419 -24.77 17.28 -1.31
C ILE A 419 -24.49 18.56 -2.09
N GLN A 420 -23.32 19.17 -1.91
CA GLN A 420 -22.94 20.39 -2.64
C GLN A 420 -22.94 20.17 -4.15
N ASN A 421 -22.38 19.05 -4.62
CA ASN A 421 -22.37 18.69 -6.02
C ASN A 421 -23.78 18.44 -6.56
N GLN A 422 -24.66 17.82 -5.78
CA GLN A 422 -26.04 17.56 -6.17
C GLN A 422 -26.82 18.86 -6.32
N VAL A 423 -26.77 19.73 -5.30
CA VAL A 423 -27.39 21.07 -5.35
C VAL A 423 -26.84 21.86 -6.53
N GLY A 424 -25.52 21.85 -6.73
CA GLY A 424 -24.88 22.51 -7.87
C GLY A 424 -25.38 21.97 -9.22
N ARG A 425 -25.45 20.64 -9.39
CA ARG A 425 -25.98 20.01 -10.61
C ARG A 425 -27.43 20.37 -10.88
N ASP A 426 -28.27 20.40 -9.83
CA ASP A 426 -29.69 20.71 -9.97
C ASP A 426 -29.91 22.17 -10.37
N ILE A 427 -29.18 23.11 -9.74
CA ILE A 427 -29.21 24.53 -10.12
C ILE A 427 -28.72 24.73 -11.56
N ILE A 428 -27.59 24.12 -11.93
CA ILE A 428 -27.05 24.22 -13.30
C ILE A 428 -28.08 23.68 -14.29
N LYS A 429 -28.67 22.51 -14.02
CA LYS A 429 -29.67 21.91 -14.89
C LYS A 429 -30.92 22.78 -15.01
N GLU A 430 -31.44 23.31 -13.91
CA GLU A 430 -32.61 24.20 -13.91
C GLU A 430 -32.34 25.46 -14.73
N LYS A 431 -31.22 26.15 -14.45
CA LYS A 431 -30.84 27.40 -15.09
C LYS A 431 -30.51 27.25 -16.57
N THR A 432 -29.82 26.18 -16.95
CA THR A 432 -29.54 25.88 -18.36
C THR A 432 -30.82 25.49 -19.11
N SER A 433 -31.72 24.73 -18.48
CA SER A 433 -33.02 24.37 -19.10
C SER A 433 -33.91 25.59 -19.35
N ARG A 434 -33.87 26.58 -18.45
CA ARG A 434 -34.54 27.87 -18.62
C ARG A 434 -33.82 28.82 -19.58
N ARG A 435 -32.66 28.42 -20.11
CA ARG A 435 -31.75 29.27 -20.92
C ARG A 435 -31.28 30.52 -20.18
N ASP A 436 -31.32 30.50 -18.84
CA ASP A 436 -30.73 31.55 -18.01
C ASP A 436 -29.19 31.44 -18.04
N TRP A 437 -28.66 30.21 -18.11
CA TRP A 437 -27.22 29.93 -18.14
C TRP A 437 -26.79 29.13 -19.36
N THR A 438 -25.57 29.38 -19.82
CA THR A 438 -24.87 28.64 -20.87
C THR A 438 -23.57 28.04 -20.32
N THR A 439 -23.23 26.82 -20.72
CA THR A 439 -22.03 26.10 -20.29
C THR A 439 -21.06 25.92 -21.46
N SER A 440 -19.76 26.12 -21.25
CA SER A 440 -18.72 25.93 -22.28
C SER A 440 -17.78 24.75 -21.98
N GLU A 441 -17.00 24.33 -22.99
CA GLU A 441 -15.96 23.30 -22.87
C GLU A 441 -14.79 23.72 -21.96
N ASP A 442 -14.67 25.01 -21.66
CA ASP A 442 -13.68 25.57 -20.74
C ASP A 442 -14.12 25.51 -19.27
N PHE A 443 -15.18 24.76 -18.98
CA PHE A 443 -15.82 24.67 -17.67
C PHE A 443 -16.34 26.03 -17.15
N GLU A 444 -16.66 26.98 -18.03
CA GLU A 444 -17.30 28.23 -17.64
C GLU A 444 -18.82 28.12 -17.75
N ILE A 445 -19.51 28.75 -16.80
CA ILE A 445 -20.95 28.95 -16.82
C ILE A 445 -21.21 30.46 -16.89
N ARG A 446 -21.94 30.90 -17.90
CA ARG A 446 -22.29 32.30 -18.13
C ARG A 446 -23.80 32.50 -18.07
N ASN A 447 -24.26 33.67 -17.64
CA ASN A 447 -25.68 34.02 -17.69
C ASN A 447 -26.12 34.36 -19.13
N LYS A 448 -27.40 34.66 -19.32
CA LYS A 448 -28.00 35.01 -20.61
C LYS A 448 -27.46 36.33 -21.18
N GLU A 449 -26.95 37.21 -20.31
CA GLU A 449 -26.23 38.44 -20.66
C GLU A 449 -24.76 38.18 -21.06
N GLY A 450 -24.26 36.95 -20.89
CA GLY A 450 -22.89 36.54 -21.21
C GLY A 450 -21.87 36.76 -20.09
N GLU A 451 -22.31 37.21 -18.91
CA GLU A 451 -21.47 37.42 -17.74
C GLU A 451 -21.09 36.10 -17.07
N LEU A 452 -19.87 35.99 -16.57
CA LEU A 452 -19.36 34.79 -15.91
C LEU A 452 -20.02 34.58 -14.54
N VAL A 453 -20.66 33.43 -14.36
CA VAL A 453 -21.33 33.04 -13.11
C VAL A 453 -20.47 32.06 -12.31
N VAL A 454 -19.93 31.04 -12.98
CA VAL A 454 -19.04 30.04 -12.36
C VAL A 454 -17.89 29.72 -13.31
N ARG A 455 -16.69 29.60 -12.77
CA ARG A 455 -15.51 29.07 -13.49
C ARG A 455 -15.04 27.77 -12.83
N GLY A 456 -15.19 26.67 -13.55
CA GLY A 456 -14.81 25.33 -13.10
C GLY A 456 -13.32 25.05 -13.31
N GLY A 457 -12.53 25.18 -12.24
CA GLY A 457 -11.09 24.94 -12.30
C GLY A 457 -10.32 25.98 -13.12
N HIS A 458 -8.99 25.91 -13.07
CA HIS A 458 -8.11 26.92 -13.69
C HIS A 458 -7.78 26.61 -15.17
N LEU A 459 -8.08 25.40 -15.64
CA LEU A 459 -7.74 24.88 -16.97
C LEU A 459 -8.92 24.09 -17.54
N GLY A 460 -9.38 24.49 -18.73
CA GLY A 460 -10.39 23.80 -19.55
C GLY A 460 -9.94 22.41 -20.01
N ASP A 461 -10.87 21.53 -20.39
CA ASP A 461 -10.57 20.13 -20.71
C ASP A 461 -9.61 20.02 -21.89
N LYS A 462 -9.88 20.78 -22.96
CA LYS A 462 -9.04 20.84 -24.16
C LYS A 462 -7.60 21.19 -23.85
N LYS A 463 -7.37 22.22 -23.03
CA LYS A 463 -6.01 22.66 -22.67
C LYS A 463 -5.31 21.65 -21.76
N ARG A 464 -6.03 20.97 -20.86
CA ARG A 464 -5.42 19.88 -20.07
C ARG A 464 -4.96 18.72 -20.93
N ARG A 465 -5.75 18.33 -21.93
CA ARG A 465 -5.37 17.27 -22.88
C ARG A 465 -4.18 17.66 -23.73
N GLN A 466 -4.11 18.92 -24.17
CA GLN A 466 -2.94 19.44 -24.89
C GLN A 466 -1.67 19.38 -24.03
N LEU A 467 -1.74 19.78 -22.75
CA LEU A 467 -0.60 19.74 -21.84
C LEU A 467 -0.19 18.31 -21.46
N ALA A 468 -1.10 17.33 -21.54
CA ALA A 468 -0.82 15.93 -21.27
C ALA A 468 -0.05 15.24 -22.40
N VAL A 469 0.13 15.89 -23.55
CA VAL A 469 1.00 15.41 -24.61
C VAL A 469 2.38 16.05 -24.41
N ARG A 470 3.42 15.23 -24.29
CA ARG A 470 4.81 15.71 -24.30
C ARG A 470 5.14 16.15 -25.73
N SER A 471 5.48 17.43 -25.92
CA SER A 471 6.00 17.95 -27.18
C SER A 471 7.43 17.46 -27.38
N GLU A 472 7.72 16.77 -28.49
CA GLU A 472 9.09 16.35 -28.86
C GLU A 472 10.04 17.54 -29.08
N GLN A 473 9.51 18.76 -29.17
CA GLN A 473 10.26 19.98 -29.50
C GLN A 473 11.03 20.61 -28.33
N ASP A 474 10.84 20.16 -27.09
CA ASP A 474 11.49 20.77 -25.91
C ASP A 474 12.77 20.04 -25.46
N GLY A 475 13.29 19.11 -26.29
CA GLY A 475 14.48 18.29 -26.01
C GLY A 475 15.80 18.80 -26.58
N GLU A 476 15.79 19.92 -27.31
CA GLU A 476 17.01 20.56 -27.82
C GLU A 476 17.12 22.00 -27.29
N SER A 477 17.85 22.18 -26.19
CA SER A 477 18.55 23.43 -25.84
C SER A 477 19.66 23.13 -24.86
#